data_AF-A0A0F9C798-F1
#
_entry.id   AF-A0A0F9C798-F1
#
_cell.length_a   1.000
_cell.length_b   1.000
_cell.length_c   1.000
_cell.angle_alpha   90.00
_cell.angle_beta   90.00
_cell.angle_gamma   90.00
#
_symmetry.space_group_name_H-M   'P 1'
#
loop_
_entity.id
_entity.type
_entity.pdbx_description
1 polymer ?
#
loop_
_entity_poly.entity_id
_entity_poly.type
_entity_poly.pdbx_seq_one_letter_code
_entity_poly.pdbx_strand_id
1 'polypeptide(L)'
;MKYRRLGGTDLDVSVICLGPMRAAAREPGDDEKSKAGELALRKALDAFIEMFAAKYPAAVECLKKDRDVLLTFYDFPAEHWIHLRTTNPIESTFATVRLRHRRTKGNGSRTACLTMVFKLCESAARRWRALNGAKLLPQVIAGIRFVDGEKPEKTAA
;
A
#
# COMPACT_ATOMS: atom_id res chain seq x y z
N MET A 1 25.77 -2.22 -4.11
CA MET A 1 24.48 -2.78 -3.63
C MET A 1 24.31 -4.18 -4.23
N LYS A 2 23.97 -5.20 -3.43
CA LYS A 2 23.76 -6.57 -3.93
C LYS A 2 22.28 -6.75 -4.31
N TYR A 3 22.04 -7.24 -5.52
CA TYR A 3 20.72 -7.60 -6.04
C TYR A 3 20.64 -9.12 -6.20
N ARG A 4 19.45 -9.71 -6.01
CA ARG A 4 19.20 -11.13 -6.26
C ARG A 4 17.94 -11.29 -7.11
N ARG A 5 18.00 -12.26 -8.01
CA ARG A 5 16.89 -12.67 -8.85
C ARG A 5 15.71 -13.17 -8.01
N LEU A 6 14.53 -12.66 -8.28
CA LEU A 6 13.30 -12.96 -7.55
C LEU A 6 12.72 -14.30 -8.02
N GLY A 7 13.17 -15.40 -7.41
CA GLY A 7 12.69 -16.74 -7.78
C GLY A 7 13.00 -17.08 -9.25
N GLY A 8 12.05 -17.67 -9.96
CA GLY A 8 12.14 -18.03 -11.38
C GLY A 8 11.80 -16.89 -12.37
N THR A 9 11.78 -15.64 -11.93
CA THR A 9 11.48 -14.48 -12.79
C THR A 9 12.76 -13.71 -13.13
N ASP A 10 12.72 -12.89 -14.19
CA ASP A 10 13.87 -12.08 -14.64
C ASP A 10 14.05 -10.76 -13.87
N LEU A 11 13.40 -10.60 -12.72
CA LEU A 11 13.49 -9.38 -11.91
C LEU A 11 14.56 -9.49 -10.82
N ASP A 12 15.51 -8.56 -10.83
CA ASP A 12 16.53 -8.41 -9.80
C ASP A 12 16.14 -7.38 -8.75
N VAL A 13 16.10 -7.79 -7.48
CA VAL A 13 15.63 -6.95 -6.36
C VAL A 13 16.72 -6.80 -5.30
N SER A 14 16.80 -5.62 -4.69
CA SER A 14 17.81 -5.28 -3.69
C SER A 14 17.61 -6.06 -2.38
N VAL A 15 18.70 -6.62 -1.86
CA VAL A 15 18.70 -7.51 -0.67
C VAL A 15 18.32 -6.78 0.63
N ILE A 16 18.22 -5.45 0.62
CA ILE A 16 18.02 -4.62 1.82
C ILE A 16 16.53 -4.48 2.17
N CYS A 17 15.60 -4.67 1.22
CA CYS A 17 14.21 -4.26 1.43
C CYS A 17 13.29 -5.27 2.13
N LEU A 18 13.67 -6.53 2.33
CA LEU A 18 12.82 -7.48 3.05
C LEU A 18 13.68 -8.45 3.87
N GLY A 19 13.78 -8.21 5.17
CA GLY A 19 14.24 -9.20 6.14
C GLY A 19 13.16 -10.27 6.42
N PRO A 20 12.80 -10.55 7.68
CA PRO A 20 12.12 -11.79 8.09
C PRO A 20 10.72 -12.02 7.49
N MET A 21 10.09 -11.00 6.90
CA MET A 21 8.82 -11.13 6.18
C MET A 21 8.90 -12.01 4.92
N ARG A 22 10.08 -12.20 4.33
CA ARG A 22 10.21 -13.04 3.11
C ARG A 22 10.54 -14.51 3.39
N ALA A 23 11.13 -14.82 4.54
CA ALA A 23 11.49 -16.20 4.89
C ALA A 23 10.29 -17.03 5.39
N ALA A 24 9.23 -16.38 5.87
CA ALA A 24 8.05 -17.05 6.42
C ALA A 24 6.87 -17.21 5.43
N ALA A 25 6.99 -16.78 4.17
CA ALA A 25 5.82 -16.40 3.37
C ALA A 25 5.75 -16.92 1.92
N ARG A 26 6.40 -18.03 1.55
CA ARG A 26 6.12 -18.60 0.21
C ARG A 26 6.26 -20.11 0.12
N GLU A 27 5.15 -20.80 0.28
CA GLU A 27 4.95 -22.18 -0.17
C GLU A 27 4.47 -22.17 -1.65
N PRO A 28 4.67 -23.26 -2.42
CA PRO A 28 4.40 -23.33 -3.86
C PRO A 28 2.93 -23.19 -4.31
N GLY A 29 2.00 -22.87 -3.40
CA GLY A 29 0.57 -22.64 -3.66
C GLY A 29 0.04 -21.28 -3.17
N ASP A 30 0.92 -20.37 -2.75
CA ASP A 30 0.56 -19.02 -2.34
C ASP A 30 0.37 -18.12 -3.59
N ASP A 31 -0.71 -18.34 -4.32
CA ASP A 31 -1.13 -17.42 -5.38
C ASP A 31 -1.53 -16.08 -4.75
N GLU A 32 -0.91 -14.98 -5.19
CA GLU A 32 -1.11 -13.61 -4.68
C GLU A 32 -2.56 -13.10 -4.79
N LYS A 33 -3.48 -13.91 -5.33
CA LYS A 33 -4.82 -13.55 -5.82
C LYS A 33 -5.98 -14.30 -5.17
N SER A 34 -5.84 -14.91 -3.99
CA SER A 34 -6.97 -15.62 -3.34
C SER A 34 -6.94 -15.61 -1.80
N LYS A 35 -8.03 -16.01 -1.12
CA LYS A 35 -8.19 -16.25 0.34
C LYS A 35 -6.99 -16.90 1.02
N ALA A 36 -6.19 -17.67 0.28
CA ALA A 36 -4.91 -18.19 0.71
C ALA A 36 -3.93 -17.08 1.14
N GLY A 37 -3.90 -15.96 0.40
CA GLY A 37 -3.13 -14.76 0.71
C GLY A 37 -3.58 -14.04 1.98
N GLU A 38 -4.89 -13.94 2.25
CA GLU A 38 -5.40 -13.37 3.51
C GLU A 38 -4.93 -14.22 4.71
N LEU A 39 -5.06 -15.55 4.60
CA LEU A 39 -4.60 -16.47 5.64
C LEU A 39 -3.08 -16.40 5.82
N ALA A 40 -2.31 -16.32 4.74
CA ALA A 40 -0.86 -16.15 4.78
C ALA A 40 -0.48 -14.82 5.44
N LEU A 41 -1.18 -13.72 5.14
CA LEU A 41 -0.94 -12.42 5.76
C LEU A 41 -1.27 -12.43 7.25
N ARG A 42 -2.36 -13.10 7.66
CA ARG A 42 -2.70 -13.29 9.07
C ARG A 42 -1.58 -14.01 9.82
N LYS A 43 -1.06 -15.12 9.26
CA LYS A 43 0.07 -15.86 9.84
C LYS A 43 1.35 -15.02 9.89
N ALA A 44 1.64 -14.26 8.84
CA ALA A 44 2.81 -13.39 8.79
C ALA A 44 2.72 -12.25 9.83
N LEU A 45 1.52 -11.71 10.07
CA LEU A 45 1.29 -10.72 11.14
C LEU A 45 1.51 -11.34 12.52
N ASP A 46 0.99 -12.54 12.77
CA ASP A 46 1.18 -13.22 14.06
C ASP A 46 2.68 -13.49 14.32
N ALA A 47 3.41 -13.98 13.31
CA ALA A 47 4.86 -14.16 13.41
C ALA A 47 5.62 -12.83 13.64
N PHE A 48 5.20 -11.74 12.99
CA PHE A 48 5.79 -10.43 13.20
C PHE A 48 5.58 -9.93 14.63
N ILE A 49 4.37 -10.11 15.17
CA ILE A 49 4.03 -9.75 16.55
C ILE A 49 4.95 -10.50 17.52
N GLU A 50 5.08 -11.82 17.36
CA GLU A 50 5.94 -12.64 18.24
C GLU A 50 7.41 -12.18 18.21
N MET A 51 7.96 -11.92 17.02
CA MET A 51 9.35 -11.52 16.86
C MET A 51 9.64 -10.11 17.43
N PHE A 52 8.71 -9.17 17.30
CA PHE A 52 8.98 -7.75 17.57
C PHE A 52 8.28 -7.18 18.82
N ALA A 53 7.38 -7.93 19.47
CA ALA A 53 6.67 -7.47 20.66
C ALA A 53 7.59 -6.98 21.77
N ALA A 54 8.69 -7.70 22.03
CA ALA A 54 9.63 -7.33 23.08
C ALA A 54 10.43 -6.04 22.76
N LYS A 55 10.72 -5.79 21.48
CA LYS A 55 11.56 -4.66 21.06
C LYS A 55 10.75 -3.40 20.76
N TYR A 56 9.56 -3.53 20.20
CA TYR A 56 8.72 -2.44 19.73
C TYR A 56 7.25 -2.62 20.13
N PRO A 57 6.94 -2.62 21.44
CA PRO A 57 5.59 -2.92 21.91
C PRO A 57 4.53 -1.96 21.35
N ALA A 58 4.82 -0.65 21.30
CA ALA A 58 3.88 0.34 20.77
C ALA A 58 3.53 0.14 19.28
N ALA A 59 4.52 -0.22 18.44
CA ALA A 59 4.29 -0.45 17.02
C ALA A 59 3.45 -1.73 16.80
N VAL A 60 3.70 -2.76 17.60
CA VAL A 60 2.96 -4.01 17.59
C VAL A 60 1.50 -3.81 18.02
N GLU A 61 1.25 -2.99 19.04
CA GLU A 61 -0.13 -2.67 19.45
C GLU A 61 -0.92 -1.93 18.38
N CYS A 62 -0.30 -1.00 17.65
CA CYS A 62 -0.94 -0.35 16.50
C CYS A 62 -1.34 -1.38 15.42
N LEU A 63 -0.44 -2.30 15.07
CA LEU A 63 -0.71 -3.34 14.08
C LEU A 63 -1.80 -4.32 14.53
N LYS A 64 -1.84 -4.68 15.82
CA LYS A 64 -2.90 -5.53 16.37
C LYS A 64 -4.26 -4.87 16.31
N LYS A 65 -4.34 -3.59 16.70
CA LYS A 65 -5.59 -2.83 16.72
C LYS A 65 -6.21 -2.71 15.34
N ASP A 66 -5.38 -2.45 14.33
CA ASP A 66 -5.84 -2.20 12.96
C ASP A 66 -5.79 -3.45 12.07
N ARG A 67 -5.64 -4.66 12.65
CA ARG A 67 -5.48 -5.92 11.92
C ARG A 67 -6.56 -6.15 10.87
N ASP A 68 -7.83 -5.99 11.25
CA ASP A 68 -8.95 -6.23 10.33
C ASP A 68 -9.02 -5.18 9.21
N VAL A 69 -8.65 -3.93 9.51
CA VAL A 69 -8.61 -2.84 8.53
C VAL A 69 -7.53 -3.11 7.49
N LEU A 70 -6.36 -3.63 7.89
CA LEU A 70 -5.28 -3.97 6.97
C LEU A 70 -5.68 -5.09 5.99
N LEU A 71 -6.59 -5.98 6.37
CA LEU A 71 -7.06 -7.09 5.54
C LEU A 71 -8.11 -6.67 4.50
N THR A 72 -8.78 -5.52 4.69
CA THR A 72 -9.71 -4.94 3.69
C THR A 72 -9.07 -4.67 2.33
N PHE A 73 -7.73 -4.69 2.27
CA PHE A 73 -6.96 -4.66 1.03
C PHE A 73 -7.45 -5.69 -0.02
N TYR A 74 -7.85 -6.89 0.42
CA TYR A 74 -8.32 -7.95 -0.49
C TYR A 74 -9.73 -7.71 -1.04
N ASP A 75 -10.49 -6.79 -0.45
CA ASP A 75 -11.83 -6.42 -0.92
C ASP A 75 -11.79 -5.54 -2.19
N PHE A 76 -10.59 -5.05 -2.57
CA PHE A 76 -10.37 -4.22 -3.75
C PHE A 76 -9.98 -5.05 -4.97
N PRO A 77 -10.23 -4.55 -6.21
CA PRO A 77 -9.82 -5.24 -7.43
C PRO A 77 -8.32 -5.55 -7.47
N ALA A 78 -7.95 -6.71 -8.01
CA ALA A 78 -6.55 -7.13 -8.12
C ALA A 78 -5.68 -6.14 -8.91
N GLU A 79 -6.27 -5.44 -9.89
CA GLU A 79 -5.61 -4.41 -10.68
C GLU A 79 -5.16 -3.20 -9.83
N HIS A 80 -5.84 -2.93 -8.71
CA HIS A 80 -5.58 -1.78 -7.83
C HIS A 80 -4.52 -2.08 -6.76
N TRP A 81 -4.25 -3.36 -6.48
CA TRP A 81 -3.33 -3.78 -5.42
C TRP A 81 -1.91 -3.22 -5.54
N ILE A 82 -1.41 -3.05 -6.77
CA ILE A 82 -0.10 -2.41 -7.00
C ILE A 82 -0.06 -0.96 -6.51
N HIS A 83 -1.18 -0.26 -6.57
CA HIS A 83 -1.31 1.13 -6.15
C HIS A 83 -1.60 1.26 -4.65
N LEU A 84 -2.34 0.32 -4.07
CA LEU A 84 -2.66 0.29 -2.64
C LEU A 84 -1.47 -0.13 -1.77
N ARG A 85 -0.57 -0.98 -2.29
CA ARG A 85 0.64 -1.43 -1.55
C ARG A 85 1.76 -0.38 -1.48
N THR A 86 1.63 0.76 -2.16
CA THR A 86 2.67 1.80 -2.18
C THR A 86 2.15 3.10 -1.58
N THR A 87 2.99 3.75 -0.78
CA THR A 87 2.72 5.08 -0.24
C THR A 87 3.10 6.19 -1.23
N ASN A 88 3.67 5.87 -2.39
CA ASN A 88 4.15 6.83 -3.38
C ASN A 88 3.10 7.88 -3.81
N PRO A 89 1.82 7.50 -4.07
CA PRO A 89 0.79 8.48 -4.43
C PRO A 89 0.58 9.56 -3.35
N ILE A 90 0.81 9.22 -2.08
CA ILE A 90 0.68 10.14 -0.95
C ILE A 90 2.03 10.86 -0.72
N GLU A 91 3.12 10.14 -0.62
CA GLU A 91 4.42 10.72 -0.25
C GLU A 91 4.97 11.65 -1.34
N SER A 92 4.84 11.27 -2.61
CA SER A 92 5.35 12.04 -3.75
C SER A 92 4.65 13.39 -3.88
N THR A 93 3.34 13.44 -3.65
CA THR A 93 2.54 14.68 -3.74
C THR A 93 2.93 15.68 -2.66
N PHE A 94 3.19 15.21 -1.44
CA PHE A 94 3.65 16.06 -0.33
C PHE A 94 5.17 16.29 -0.30
N ALA A 95 5.97 15.63 -1.15
CA ALA A 95 7.42 15.81 -1.15
C ALA A 95 7.83 17.25 -1.49
N THR A 96 7.19 17.84 -2.50
CA THR A 96 7.45 19.23 -2.93
C THR A 96 7.00 20.24 -1.89
N VAL A 97 5.86 19.98 -1.23
CA VAL A 97 5.35 20.80 -0.13
C VAL A 97 6.34 20.83 1.03
N ARG A 98 6.82 19.66 1.47
CA ARG A 98 7.83 19.54 2.53
C ARG A 98 9.14 20.22 2.16
N LEU A 99 9.59 20.06 0.92
CA LEU A 99 10.78 20.72 0.39
C LEU A 99 10.64 22.24 0.45
N ARG A 100 9.52 22.78 -0.04
CA ARG A 100 9.29 24.24 -0.07
C ARG A 100 9.15 24.80 1.34
N HIS A 101 8.41 24.13 2.22
CA HIS A 101 8.26 24.52 3.61
C HIS A 101 9.62 24.59 4.33
N ARG A 102 10.48 23.58 4.14
CA ARG A 102 11.83 23.58 4.72
C ARG A 102 12.68 24.72 4.17
N ARG A 103 12.52 25.09 2.89
CA ARG A 103 13.28 26.18 2.26
C ARG A 103 12.81 27.56 2.66
N THR A 104 11.50 27.76 2.88
CA THR A 104 10.94 29.06 3.29
C THR A 104 11.19 29.39 4.75
N LYS A 105 11.67 28.41 5.56
CA LYS A 105 12.01 28.59 7.00
C LYS A 105 10.88 29.27 7.80
N GLY A 106 9.63 28.97 7.47
CA GLY A 106 8.46 29.60 8.04
C GLY A 106 7.23 29.44 7.16
N ASN A 107 6.06 29.61 7.76
CA ASN A 107 4.73 29.49 7.16
C ASN A 107 4.11 30.84 6.76
N GLY A 108 4.78 31.98 7.05
CA GLY A 108 4.23 33.31 6.77
C GLY A 108 2.85 33.49 7.41
N SER A 109 1.89 34.04 6.67
CA SER A 109 0.48 34.04 7.08
C SER A 109 -0.22 32.72 6.74
N ARG A 110 -1.31 32.38 7.46
CA ARG A 110 -2.13 31.18 7.18
C ARG A 110 -2.54 31.10 5.70
N THR A 111 -2.99 32.22 5.13
CA THR A 111 -3.40 32.30 3.73
C THR A 111 -2.23 32.01 2.79
N ALA A 112 -1.05 32.58 3.05
CA ALA A 112 0.14 32.31 2.22
C ALA A 112 0.54 30.83 2.24
N CYS A 113 0.51 30.19 3.42
CA CYS A 113 0.79 28.77 3.55
C CYS A 113 -0.21 27.92 2.75
N LEU A 114 -1.51 28.15 2.91
CA LEU A 114 -2.55 27.41 2.20
C LEU A 114 -2.44 27.58 0.68
N THR A 115 -2.24 28.81 0.21
CA THR A 115 -2.06 29.09 -1.23
C THR A 115 -0.83 28.37 -1.78
N MET A 116 0.29 28.35 -1.03
CA MET A 116 1.50 27.64 -1.41
C MET A 116 1.27 26.13 -1.53
N VAL A 117 0.64 25.51 -0.52
CA VAL A 117 0.32 24.07 -0.55
C VAL A 117 -0.60 23.76 -1.72
N PHE A 118 -1.68 24.52 -1.88
CA PHE A 118 -2.65 24.34 -2.96
C PHE A 118 -1.97 24.39 -4.33
N LYS A 119 -1.14 25.41 -4.61
CA LYS A 119 -0.45 25.55 -5.90
C LYS A 119 0.58 24.45 -6.15
N LEU A 120 1.27 23.96 -5.12
CA LEU A 120 2.18 22.82 -5.28
C LEU A 120 1.43 21.52 -5.56
N CYS A 121 0.31 21.27 -4.87
CA CYS A 121 -0.55 20.12 -5.14
C CYS A 121 -1.16 20.18 -6.54
N GLU A 122 -1.65 21.35 -6.97
CA GLU A 122 -2.16 21.59 -8.33
C GLU A 122 -1.08 21.32 -9.39
N SER A 123 0.17 21.74 -9.14
CA SER A 123 1.28 21.45 -10.04
C SER A 123 1.64 19.97 -10.07
N ALA A 124 1.51 19.24 -8.96
CA ALA A 124 1.77 17.80 -8.91
C ALA A 124 0.69 17.02 -9.67
N ALA A 125 -0.58 17.44 -9.56
CA ALA A 125 -1.73 16.79 -10.20
C ALA A 125 -1.60 16.68 -11.72
N ARG A 126 -0.92 17.63 -12.37
CA ARG A 126 -0.70 17.63 -13.83
C ARG A 126 0.08 16.41 -14.35
N ARG A 127 0.82 15.70 -13.49
CA ARG A 127 1.62 14.53 -13.87
C ARG A 127 0.99 13.20 -13.45
N TRP A 128 -0.20 13.22 -12.85
CA TRP A 128 -0.83 12.00 -12.39
C TRP A 128 -1.33 11.17 -13.57
N ARG A 129 -1.06 9.86 -13.50
CA ARG A 129 -1.64 8.88 -14.42
C ARG A 129 -2.90 8.27 -13.80
N ALA A 130 -3.79 7.78 -14.65
CA ALA A 130 -4.91 6.98 -14.20
C ALA A 130 -4.42 5.69 -13.51
N LEU A 131 -5.20 5.23 -12.52
CA LEU A 131 -4.99 3.94 -11.87
C LEU A 131 -5.16 2.81 -12.89
N ASN A 132 -4.40 1.74 -12.71
CA ASN A 132 -4.67 0.48 -13.41
C ASN A 132 -6.14 0.08 -13.13
N GLY A 133 -6.88 -0.41 -14.13
CA GLY A 133 -8.28 -0.77 -13.92
C GLY A 133 -9.20 0.38 -13.54
N ALA A 134 -8.93 1.60 -14.02
CA ALA A 134 -9.77 2.77 -13.73
C ALA A 134 -11.27 2.56 -14.05
N LYS A 135 -11.59 1.68 -15.00
CA LYS A 135 -12.97 1.26 -15.34
C LYS A 135 -13.71 0.59 -14.18
N LEU A 136 -12.99 0.06 -13.20
CA LEU A 136 -13.54 -0.61 -12.02
C LEU A 136 -13.83 0.35 -10.86
N LEU A 137 -13.32 1.58 -10.91
CA LEU A 137 -13.51 2.58 -9.86
C LEU A 137 -14.99 2.86 -9.53
N PRO A 138 -15.92 2.97 -10.51
CA PRO A 138 -17.34 3.16 -10.19
C PRO A 138 -17.91 2.03 -9.33
N GLN A 139 -17.41 0.81 -9.47
CA GLN A 139 -17.86 -0.36 -8.70
C GLN A 139 -17.34 -0.31 -7.27
N VAL A 140 -16.09 0.13 -7.09
CA VAL A 140 -15.50 0.38 -5.77
C VAL A 140 -16.24 1.52 -5.05
N ILE A 141 -16.56 2.61 -5.75
CA ILE A 141 -17.32 3.75 -5.20
C ILE A 141 -18.74 3.33 -4.80
N ALA A 142 -19.36 2.43 -5.57
CA ALA A 142 -20.65 1.83 -5.22
C ALA A 142 -20.60 0.85 -4.04
N GLY A 143 -19.41 0.56 -3.49
CA GLY A 143 -19.24 -0.33 -2.35
C GLY A 143 -19.34 -1.82 -2.69
N ILE A 144 -19.21 -2.21 -3.96
CA ILE A 144 -19.19 -3.63 -4.36
C ILE A 144 -17.91 -4.26 -3.82
N ARG A 145 -18.04 -5.30 -3.01
CA ARG A 145 -16.91 -6.07 -2.50
C ARG A 145 -16.41 -7.03 -3.57
N PHE A 146 -15.12 -6.98 -3.84
CA PHE A 146 -14.43 -7.94 -4.70
C PHE A 146 -14.01 -9.11 -3.80
N VAL A 147 -14.22 -10.33 -4.26
CA VAL A 147 -13.70 -11.51 -3.56
C VAL A 147 -12.36 -11.79 -4.22
N ASP A 148 -11.29 -11.64 -3.45
CA ASP A 148 -9.94 -11.92 -3.93
C ASP A 148 -9.51 -11.10 -5.17
N GLY A 149 -10.05 -9.89 -5.29
CA GLY A 149 -9.77 -8.99 -6.40
C GLY A 149 -10.51 -9.32 -7.70
N GLU A 150 -11.38 -10.33 -7.71
CA GLU A 150 -12.30 -10.66 -8.80
C GLU A 150 -13.70 -10.12 -8.51
N LYS A 151 -14.44 -9.77 -9.57
CA LYS A 151 -15.84 -9.38 -9.43
C LYS A 151 -16.62 -10.62 -9.00
N PRO A 152 -17.48 -10.53 -7.97
CA PRO A 152 -18.43 -11.61 -7.74
C PRO A 152 -19.27 -11.75 -9.01
N GLU A 153 -19.28 -12.93 -9.62
CA GLU A 153 -20.20 -13.21 -10.72
C GLU A 153 -21.61 -12.90 -10.24
N LYS A 154 -22.33 -12.07 -10.99
CA LYS A 154 -23.75 -11.90 -10.75
C LYS A 154 -24.39 -13.26 -11.03
N THR A 155 -24.74 -14.00 -9.99
CA THR A 155 -25.77 -15.03 -10.11
C THR A 155 -27.03 -14.33 -10.61
N ALA A 156 -27.26 -14.37 -11.93
CA ALA A 156 -28.52 -13.99 -12.51
C ALA A 156 -29.56 -14.98 -11.96
N ALA A 157 -30.49 -14.46 -11.15
CA ALA A 157 -31.68 -15.17 -10.72
C ALA A 157 -32.71 -15.22 -11.87
#